data_AF-U2IXA4-F1
#
_entry.id   AF-U2IXA4-F1
#
_cell.length_a   1.000
_cell.length_b   1.000
_cell.length_c   1.000
_cell.angle_alpha   90.00
_cell.angle_beta   90.00
_cell.angle_gamma   90.00
#
_symmetry.space_group_name_H-M   'P 1'
#
loop_
_entity.id
_entity.type
_entity.pdbx_description
1 polymer ?
#
loop_
_entity_poly.entity_id
_entity_poly.type
_entity_poly.pdbx_seq_one_letter_code
_entity_poly.pdbx_strand_id
1 'polypeptide(L)' 'MKPQRLCIYAQDVSNILGKSLSQSRRILTCIRDAYGKKDKQYVSIEEFAEYTGLAIEEVRKHCK' A
#
# COMPACT_ATOMS: atom_id res chain seq x y z
N MET A 1 16.72 15.23 -6.90
CA MET A 1 15.58 14.35 -7.28
C MET A 1 15.22 13.51 -6.08
N LYS A 2 13.96 13.53 -5.61
CA LYS A 2 13.51 12.62 -4.56
C LYS A 2 13.29 11.24 -5.16
N PRO A 3 13.78 10.14 -4.56
CA PRO A 3 13.47 8.81 -5.05
C PRO A 3 11.95 8.59 -4.95
N GLN A 4 11.27 8.42 -6.09
CA GLN A 4 9.87 8.00 -6.09
C GLN A 4 9.84 6.53 -5.68
N ARG A 5 9.28 6.26 -4.50
CA ARG A 5 9.02 4.90 -4.06
C ARG A 5 7.86 4.34 -4.90
N LEU A 6 8.10 3.24 -5.60
CA LEU A 6 7.07 2.53 -6.38
C LEU A 6 6.24 1.57 -5.50
N CYS A 7 6.87 1.05 -4.43
CA CYS A 7 6.30 0.10 -3.50
C CYS A 7 5.68 0.80 -2.29
N ILE A 8 4.61 0.23 -1.76
CA ILE A 8 3.94 0.71 -0.55
C ILE A 8 4.27 -0.20 0.65
N TYR A 9 4.48 0.42 1.82
CA TYR A 9 4.77 -0.29 3.07
C TYR A 9 3.64 -0.14 4.09
N ALA A 10 3.66 -0.99 5.12
CA ALA A 10 2.63 -0.98 6.16
C ALA A 10 2.51 0.37 6.87
N GLN A 11 3.60 1.15 6.93
CA GLN A 11 3.61 2.47 7.53
C GLN A 11 2.87 3.50 6.67
N ASP A 12 3.01 3.42 5.34
CA ASP A 12 2.26 4.26 4.42
C ASP A 12 0.77 3.92 4.47
N VAL A 13 0.43 2.62 4.44
CA VAL A 13 -0.94 2.13 4.57
C VAL A 13 -1.58 2.59 5.89
N SER A 14 -0.80 2.58 6.98
CA SER A 14 -1.23 3.07 8.30
C SER A 14 -1.56 4.57 8.26
N ASN A 15 -0.70 5.37 7.63
CA ASN A 15 -0.90 6.81 7.46
C ASN A 15 -2.09 7.13 6.55
N ILE A 16 -2.26 6.39 5.44
CA ILE A 16 -3.33 6.62 4.46
C ILE A 16 -4.70 6.22 5.02
N LEU A 17 -4.78 5.07 5.70
CA LEU A 17 -6.05 4.51 6.18
C LEU A 17 -6.37 4.88 7.64
N GLY A 18 -5.43 5.54 8.35
CA GLY A 18 -5.57 5.83 9.79
C GLY A 18 -5.67 4.59 10.66
N LYS A 19 -5.10 3.47 10.21
CA LYS A 19 -5.17 2.16 10.89
C LYS A 19 -3.88 1.90 11.67
N SER A 20 -3.94 1.01 12.65
CA SER A 20 -2.71 0.56 13.33
C SER A 20 -1.77 -0.16 12.36
N LEU A 21 -0.46 -0.17 12.66
CA LEU A 21 0.54 -0.90 11.86
C LEU A 21 0.18 -2.39 11.69
N SER A 22 -0.39 -3.01 12.73
CA SER A 22 -0.82 -4.42 12.68
C SER A 22 -1.97 -4.65 11.70
N GLN A 23 -2.97 -3.76 11.70
CA GLN A 23 -4.06 -3.81 10.71
C GLN A 23 -3.54 -3.53 9.30
N SER A 24 -2.61 -2.60 9.16
CA SER A 24 -2.00 -2.24 7.88
C SER A 24 -1.21 -3.40 7.26
N ARG A 25 -0.50 -4.17 8.09
CA ARG A 25 0.14 -5.43 7.66
C ARG A 25 -0.87 -6.45 7.17
N ARG A 26 -1.99 -6.63 7.89
CA ARG A 26 -3.09 -7.52 7.46
C ARG A 26 -3.67 -7.10 6.12
N ILE A 27 -3.92 -5.80 5.93
CA ILE A 27 -4.42 -5.25 4.66
C ILE A 27 -3.44 -5.54 3.52
N LEU A 28 -2.14 -5.35 3.74
CA LEU A 28 -1.14 -5.72 2.73
C LEU A 28 -1.14 -7.21 2.41
N THR A 29 -1.33 -8.09 3.41
CA THR A 29 -1.47 -9.53 3.16
C THR A 29 -2.74 -9.82 2.35
N CYS A 30 -3.89 -9.25 2.70
CA CYS A 30 -5.13 -9.40 1.93
C CYS A 30 -4.99 -8.90 0.48
N ILE A 31 -4.25 -7.81 0.26
CA ILE A 31 -3.94 -7.32 -1.08
C ILE A 31 -3.08 -8.36 -1.82
N ARG A 32 -2.01 -8.88 -1.20
CA ARG A 32 -1.19 -9.92 -1.83
C ARG A 32 -2.01 -11.14 -2.20
N ASP A 33 -2.87 -11.61 -1.30
CA ASP A 33 -3.75 -12.76 -1.53
C ASP A 33 -4.71 -12.50 -2.70
N ALA A 34 -5.30 -11.30 -2.78
CA ALA A 34 -6.21 -10.91 -3.85
C ALA A 34 -5.52 -10.88 -5.23
N TYR A 35 -4.25 -10.46 -5.29
CA TYR A 35 -3.45 -10.46 -6.52
C TYR A 35 -2.68 -11.77 -6.76
N GLY A 36 -2.86 -12.80 -5.92
CA GLY A 36 -2.15 -14.09 -6.05
C GLY A 36 -0.62 -13.98 -5.86
N LYS A 37 -0.16 -12.95 -5.14
CA LYS A 37 1.27 -12.69 -4.91
C LYS A 37 1.81 -13.54 -3.78
N LYS A 38 3.11 -13.86 -3.86
CA LYS A 38 3.83 -14.53 -2.77
C LYS A 38 4.08 -13.56 -1.61
N ASP A 39 4.15 -14.08 -0.38
CA ASP A 39 4.32 -13.30 0.86
C ASP A 39 5.45 -12.26 0.86
N LYS A 40 6.53 -12.53 0.11
CA LYS A 40 7.70 -11.65 0.00
C LYS A 40 7.66 -10.68 -1.17
N GLN A 41 6.61 -10.70 -1.97
CA GLN A 41 6.47 -9.77 -3.09
C GLN A 41 5.99 -8.41 -2.60
N TYR A 42 6.50 -7.38 -3.27
CA TYR A 42 6.11 -6.01 -3.04
C TYR A 42 4.74 -5.74 -3.65
N VAL A 43 3.98 -4.89 -2.96
CA VAL A 43 2.74 -4.30 -3.45
C VAL A 43 3.11 -2.90 -3.96
N SER A 44 2.68 -2.59 -5.18
CA SER A 44 2.86 -1.27 -5.76
C SER A 44 1.81 -0.30 -5.22
N ILE A 45 2.11 0.99 -5.29
CA ILE A 45 1.13 2.05 -4.98
C ILE A 45 -0.12 1.91 -5.84
N GLU A 46 0.02 1.47 -7.09
CA GLU A 46 -1.08 1.34 -8.05
C GLU A 46 -2.02 0.21 -7.65
N GLU A 47 -1.48 -0.96 -7.31
CA GLU A 47 -2.26 -2.11 -6.81
C GLU A 47 -2.98 -1.80 -5.50
N PHE A 48 -2.33 -1.05 -4.61
CA PHE A 48 -2.98 -0.60 -3.39
C PHE A 48 -4.13 0.37 -3.68
N ALA A 49 -3.91 1.35 -4.55
CA ALA A 49 -4.93 2.33 -4.94
C ALA A 49 -6.12 1.64 -5.60
N GLU A 50 -5.86 0.70 -6.51
CA GLU A 50 -6.88 -0.10 -7.19
C GLU A 50 -7.66 -0.98 -6.21
N TYR A 51 -6.98 -1.71 -5.32
CA TYR A 51 -7.64 -2.56 -4.32
C TYR A 51 -8.49 -1.76 -3.32
N THR A 52 -8.00 -0.60 -2.87
CA THR A 52 -8.70 0.23 -1.89
C THR A 52 -9.73 1.17 -2.51
N GLY A 53 -9.76 1.29 -3.83
CA GLY A 53 -10.59 2.26 -4.55
C GLY A 53 -10.18 3.72 -4.30
N LEU A 54 -8.96 3.95 -3.81
CA LEU A 54 -8.44 5.29 -3.55
C LEU A 54 -7.80 5.87 -4.80
N ALA A 55 -7.90 7.19 -4.98
CA ALA A 55 -7.22 7.88 -6.07
C ALA A 55 -5.70 7.76 -5.91
N ILE A 56 -5.02 7.25 -6.94
CA ILE A 56 -3.56 7.05 -6.93
C ILE A 56 -2.77 8.31 -6.60
N GLU A 57 -3.27 9.49 -7.00
CA GLU A 57 -2.65 10.78 -6.72
C GLU A 57 -2.64 11.09 -5.22
N GLU A 58 -3.76 10.82 -4.52
CA GLU A 58 -3.87 11.02 -3.08
C GLU A 58 -3.01 10.03 -2.30
N VAL A 59 -2.91 8.79 -2.77
CA VAL A 59 -2.02 7.78 -2.21
C VAL A 59 -0.55 8.22 -2.36
N ARG A 60 -0.14 8.68 -3.56
CA ARG A 60 1.21 9.20 -3.82
C ARG A 60 1.55 10.44 -2.97
N LYS A 61 0.55 11.28 -2.66
CA LYS A 61 0.72 12.49 -1.84
C LYS A 61 1.00 12.16 -0.37
N HIS A 62 0.42 11.07 0.13
CA HIS A 62 0.57 10.60 1.50
C HIS A 62 1.77 9.66 1.70
N CYS A 63 2.26 9.01 0.63
CA CYS A 63 3.55 8.33 0.63
C CYS A 63 4.71 9.36 0.55
N LYS A 64 5.13 9.93 1.69
CA LYS A 64 6.31 10.81 1.79
C LYS A 64 7.43 10.20 2.63
#